data_AF-A0A354WH51-F1
#
_entry.id   AF-A0A354WH51-F1
#
_cell.length_a   1.000
_cell.length_b   1.000
_cell.length_c   1.000
_cell.angle_alpha   90.00
_cell.angle_beta   90.00
_cell.angle_gamma   90.00
#
_symmetry.space_group_name_H-M   'P 1'
#
loop_
_entity.id
_entity.type
_entity.pdbx_description
1 polymer ?
#
loop_
_entity_poly.entity_id
_entity_poly.type
_entity_poly.pdbx_seq_one_letter_code
_entity_poly.pdbx_strand_id
1 'polypeptide(L)'
;MNIIRPFVIVRLLYFILFLALGLYPVSTLAQNNSTQPKPKYQYPQEIVNTYISSCSQRSIQEGLTQQQAKTICQCTINQFQSRYSFEQFLKIYTQAQKTKESPDEFVDVGIECAEKLLQ
;
A
#
# COMPACT_ATOMS: atom_id res chain seq x y z
N MET A 1 30.01 -10.31 -40.21
CA MET A 1 29.15 -9.17 -40.58
C MET A 1 28.11 -9.01 -39.48
N ASN A 2 28.37 -8.14 -38.49
CA ASN A 2 27.52 -8.00 -37.32
C ASN A 2 26.46 -6.94 -37.58
N ILE A 3 25.21 -7.36 -37.68
CA ILE A 3 24.04 -6.49 -37.83
C ILE A 3 23.69 -5.94 -36.45
N ILE A 4 24.16 -4.72 -36.17
CA ILE A 4 23.80 -3.97 -34.97
C ILE A 4 22.31 -3.65 -35.08
N ARG A 5 21.50 -4.16 -34.13
CA ARG A 5 20.05 -3.95 -34.11
C ARG A 5 19.75 -2.46 -33.84
N PRO A 6 18.91 -1.79 -34.65
CA PRO A 6 18.64 -0.35 -34.53
C PRO A 6 18.06 0.05 -33.16
N PHE A 7 17.39 -0.88 -32.48
CA PHE A 7 16.88 -0.69 -31.12
C PHE A 7 17.95 -0.46 -30.05
N VAL A 8 19.16 -1.00 -30.23
CA VAL A 8 20.25 -0.86 -29.25
C VAL A 8 20.88 0.53 -29.35
N ILE A 9 21.02 1.05 -30.57
CA ILE A 9 21.57 2.39 -30.84
C ILE A 9 20.61 3.47 -30.30
N VAL A 10 19.30 3.31 -30.48
CA VAL A 10 18.29 4.24 -29.97
C VAL A 10 18.30 4.28 -28.43
N ARG A 11 18.45 3.14 -27.75
CA ARG A 11 18.57 3.09 -26.28
C ARG A 11 19.87 3.69 -25.75
N LEU A 12 20.99 3.50 -26.46
CA LEU A 12 22.29 4.09 -26.09
C LEU A 12 22.28 5.62 -26.23
N LEU A 13 21.66 6.16 -27.29
CA LEU A 13 21.55 7.62 -27.49
C LEU A 13 20.62 8.28 -26.47
N TYR A 14 19.55 7.60 -26.05
CA TYR A 14 18.63 8.10 -25.04
C TYR A 14 19.27 8.20 -23.64
N PHE A 15 20.15 7.24 -23.30
CA PHE A 15 20.89 7.26 -22.04
C PHE A 15 21.93 8.39 -21.96
N ILE A 16 22.52 8.80 -23.09
CA ILE A 16 23.51 9.88 -23.15
C ILE A 16 22.82 11.26 -23.04
N LEU A 17 21.58 11.40 -23.54
CA LEU A 17 20.84 12.67 -23.49
C LEU A 17 20.31 13.04 -22.08
N PHE A 18 20.17 12.06 -21.18
CA PHE A 18 19.69 12.29 -19.80
C PHE A 18 20.78 12.78 -18.83
N LEU A 19 22.06 12.66 -19.18
CA LEU A 19 23.18 12.97 -18.28
C LEU A 19 23.57 14.46 -18.25
N ALA A 20 23.00 15.28 -19.13
CA ALA A 20 23.41 16.68 -19.33
C ALA A 20 22.42 17.74 -18.82
N LEU A 21 21.29 17.35 -18.21
CA LEU A 21 20.28 18.31 -17.74
C LEU A 21 19.89 18.06 -16.28
N GLY A 22 20.49 18.84 -15.38
CA GLY A 22 19.81 19.25 -14.16
C GLY A 22 20.40 18.73 -12.86
N LEU A 23 21.52 19.33 -12.43
CA LEU A 23 21.77 19.57 -11.01
C LEU A 23 20.65 20.47 -10.48
N TYR A 24 19.59 19.87 -9.93
CA TYR A 24 18.59 20.60 -9.15
C TYR A 24 18.91 20.43 -7.65
N PRO A 25 18.82 21.51 -6.86
CA PRO A 25 19.10 21.48 -5.43
C PRO A 25 18.11 20.56 -4.72
N VAL A 26 18.65 19.74 -3.81
CA VAL A 26 17.90 18.91 -2.86
C VAL A 26 17.00 19.84 -2.04
N SER A 27 15.71 19.85 -2.41
CA SER A 27 14.70 20.53 -1.60
C SER A 27 14.52 19.72 -0.32
N THR A 28 14.81 20.39 0.78
CA THR A 28 14.45 20.11 2.18
C THR A 28 13.50 18.95 2.42
N LEU A 29 13.91 18.04 3.31
CA LEU A 29 13.07 17.05 3.99
C LEU A 29 11.76 17.71 4.47
N ALA A 30 10.69 17.55 3.72
CA ALA A 30 9.37 17.60 4.31
C ALA A 30 9.31 16.40 5.26
N GLN A 31 9.38 16.64 6.57
CA GLN A 31 8.93 15.66 7.55
C GLN A 31 7.45 15.40 7.27
N ASN A 32 7.18 14.42 6.40
CA ASN A 32 5.89 13.80 6.26
C ASN A 32 5.66 13.04 7.56
N ASN A 33 5.23 13.77 8.60
CA ASN A 33 4.60 13.18 9.75
C ASN A 33 3.42 12.40 9.19
N SER A 34 3.63 11.11 8.97
CA SER A 34 2.65 10.14 8.51
C SER A 34 1.43 10.32 9.40
N THR A 35 0.48 11.12 8.96
CA THR A 35 -0.73 11.41 9.70
C THR A 35 -1.59 10.20 9.48
N GLN A 36 -1.27 9.14 10.24
CA GLN A 36 -2.16 8.01 10.39
C GLN A 36 -3.49 8.60 10.85
N PRO A 37 -4.58 8.40 10.10
CA PRO A 37 -5.86 8.92 10.53
C PRO A 37 -6.17 8.35 11.91
N LYS A 38 -6.46 9.25 12.86
CA LYS A 38 -6.86 8.84 14.20
C LYS A 38 -8.19 8.07 14.06
N PRO A 39 -8.32 6.86 14.66
CA PRO A 39 -9.57 6.12 14.65
C PRO A 39 -10.74 6.98 15.14
N LYS A 40 -11.76 7.14 14.29
CA LYS A 40 -12.99 7.85 14.64
C LYS A 40 -13.95 6.93 15.40
N TYR A 41 -13.94 5.66 15.03
CA TYR A 41 -14.76 4.59 15.61
C TYR A 41 -13.86 3.59 16.35
N GLN A 42 -14.30 3.17 17.52
CA GLN A 42 -13.63 2.12 18.28
C GLN A 42 -14.30 0.78 17.99
N TYR A 43 -13.52 -0.18 17.51
CA TYR A 43 -13.98 -1.55 17.32
C TYR A 43 -13.59 -2.39 18.54
N PRO A 44 -14.28 -3.52 18.80
CA PRO A 44 -13.86 -4.45 19.84
C PRO A 44 -12.43 -4.93 19.59
N GLN A 45 -11.58 -4.88 20.62
CA GLN A 45 -10.16 -5.19 20.47
C GLN A 45 -9.89 -6.61 19.98
N GLU A 46 -10.71 -7.58 20.38
CA GLU A 46 -10.64 -8.96 19.89
C GLU A 46 -10.81 -9.04 18.36
N ILE A 47 -11.71 -8.22 17.80
CA ILE A 47 -11.96 -8.18 16.35
C ILE A 47 -10.79 -7.53 15.63
N VAL A 48 -10.25 -6.43 16.18
CA VAL A 48 -9.05 -5.78 15.64
C VAL A 48 -7.87 -6.75 15.61
N ASN A 49 -7.64 -7.48 16.71
CA ASN A 49 -6.56 -8.46 16.82
C ASN A 49 -6.74 -9.63 15.84
N THR A 50 -7.96 -10.16 15.74
CA THR A 50 -8.30 -11.24 14.80
C THR A 50 -8.11 -10.80 13.35
N TYR A 51 -8.53 -9.57 13.02
CA TYR A 51 -8.32 -8.98 11.71
C TYR A 51 -6.83 -8.86 11.40
N ILE A 52 -6.04 -8.26 12.29
CA ILE A 52 -4.59 -8.07 12.08
C ILE A 52 -3.90 -9.41 11.90
N SER A 53 -4.23 -10.41 12.72
CA SER A 53 -3.64 -11.75 12.64
C SER A 53 -3.94 -12.43 11.30
N SER A 54 -5.21 -12.50 10.90
CA SER A 54 -5.63 -13.15 9.66
C SER A 54 -5.15 -12.40 8.40
N CYS A 55 -5.16 -11.06 8.43
CA CYS A 55 -4.57 -10.24 7.39
C CYS A 55 -3.06 -10.50 7.30
N SER A 56 -2.34 -10.50 8.42
CA SER A 56 -0.89 -10.67 8.41
C SER A 56 -0.49 -12.04 7.87
N GLN A 57 -1.21 -13.09 8.27
CA GLN A 57 -0.98 -14.44 7.77
C GLN A 57 -1.13 -14.51 6.24
N ARG A 58 -2.22 -13.95 5.69
CA ARG A 58 -2.44 -13.91 4.24
C ARG A 58 -1.37 -13.08 3.54
N SER A 59 -1.08 -11.88 4.03
CA SER A 59 -0.03 -11.01 3.48
C SER A 59 1.34 -11.67 3.43
N ILE A 60 1.70 -12.49 4.43
CA ILE A 60 2.94 -13.27 4.43
C ILE A 60 2.90 -14.37 3.37
N GLN A 61 1.76 -15.05 3.20
CA GLN A 61 1.57 -16.03 2.13
C GLN A 61 1.71 -15.41 0.73
N GLU A 62 1.31 -14.15 0.59
CA GLU A 62 1.47 -13.35 -0.64
C GLU A 62 2.88 -12.73 -0.80
N GLY A 63 3.82 -13.03 0.11
CA GLY A 63 5.24 -12.69 -0.03
C GLY A 63 5.73 -11.47 0.76
N LEU A 64 4.90 -10.87 1.63
CA LEU A 64 5.37 -9.82 2.52
C LEU A 64 6.15 -10.38 3.71
N THR A 65 7.14 -9.61 4.18
CA THR A 65 7.80 -9.92 5.46
C THR A 65 6.81 -9.76 6.62
N GLN A 66 7.09 -10.40 7.76
CA GLN A 66 6.25 -10.30 8.95
C GLN A 66 6.02 -8.83 9.39
N GLN A 67 7.06 -8.00 9.29
CA GLN A 67 6.96 -6.59 9.66
C GLN A 67 6.11 -5.80 8.67
N GLN A 68 6.30 -6.00 7.36
CA GLN A 68 5.48 -5.34 6.33
C GLN A 68 4.01 -5.75 6.43
N ALA A 69 3.75 -7.05 6.61
CA ALA A 69 2.41 -7.59 6.79
C ALA A 69 1.72 -6.94 8.01
N LYS A 70 2.40 -6.90 9.16
CA LYS A 70 1.87 -6.23 10.36
C LYS A 70 1.59 -4.75 10.11
N THR A 71 2.52 -4.03 9.48
CA THR A 71 2.38 -2.59 9.18
C THR A 71 1.15 -2.33 8.29
N ILE A 72 0.99 -3.04 7.18
CA ILE A 72 -0.16 -2.87 6.28
C ILE A 72 -1.45 -3.22 7.02
N CYS A 73 -1.51 -4.37 7.69
CA CYS A 73 -2.75 -4.83 8.32
C CYS A 73 -3.21 -3.91 9.47
N GLN A 74 -2.26 -3.34 10.22
CA GLN A 74 -2.56 -2.30 11.21
C GLN A 74 -3.04 -1.01 10.56
N CYS A 75 -2.40 -0.58 9.47
CA CYS A 75 -2.87 0.58 8.70
C CYS A 75 -4.31 0.36 8.22
N THR A 76 -4.60 -0.80 7.62
CA THR A 76 -5.91 -1.08 7.02
C THR A 76 -7.02 -1.01 8.07
N ILE A 77 -6.87 -1.67 9.22
CA ILE A 77 -7.91 -1.61 10.26
C ILE A 77 -8.07 -0.20 10.85
N ASN A 78 -6.99 0.56 11.00
CA ASN A 78 -7.05 1.95 11.47
C ASN A 78 -7.80 2.84 10.47
N GLN A 79 -7.56 2.66 9.16
CA GLN A 79 -8.28 3.36 8.10
C GLN A 79 -9.77 3.03 8.12
N PHE A 80 -10.13 1.75 8.24
CA PHE A 80 -11.53 1.35 8.40
C PHE A 80 -12.17 2.00 9.63
N GLN A 81 -11.49 1.96 10.77
CA GLN A 81 -11.94 2.62 12.00
C GLN A 81 -12.04 4.15 11.89
N SER A 82 -11.34 4.79 10.95
CA SER A 82 -11.46 6.23 10.71
C SER A 82 -12.67 6.61 9.85
N ARG A 83 -13.12 5.71 8.96
CA ARG A 83 -14.14 5.98 7.93
C ARG A 83 -15.50 5.36 8.23
N TYR A 84 -15.49 4.16 8.80
CA TYR A 84 -16.67 3.31 8.92
C TYR A 84 -16.94 2.93 10.38
N SER A 85 -18.20 2.94 10.77
CA SER A 85 -18.62 2.36 12.04
C SER A 85 -18.36 0.84 12.04
N PHE A 86 -18.39 0.22 13.23
CA PHE A 86 -18.19 -1.22 13.33
C PHE A 86 -19.24 -2.01 12.53
N GLU A 87 -20.50 -1.59 12.55
CA GLU A 87 -21.58 -2.23 11.78
C GLU A 87 -21.35 -2.11 10.26
N GLN A 88 -20.89 -0.95 9.79
CA GLN A 88 -20.55 -0.74 8.39
C GLN A 88 -19.38 -1.63 7.97
N PHE A 89 -18.32 -1.68 8.78
CA PHE A 89 -17.20 -2.59 8.54
C PHE A 89 -17.64 -4.05 8.45
N LEU A 90 -18.51 -4.52 9.35
CA LEU A 90 -19.02 -5.89 9.30
C LEU A 90 -19.82 -6.17 8.02
N LYS A 91 -20.62 -5.21 7.53
CA LYS A 91 -21.34 -5.33 6.26
C LYS A 91 -20.38 -5.50 5.09
N ILE A 92 -19.38 -4.62 4.96
CA ILE A 92 -18.36 -4.67 3.90
C ILE A 92 -17.56 -5.97 3.99
N TYR A 93 -17.08 -6.34 5.18
CA TYR A 93 -16.30 -7.54 5.41
C TYR A 93 -17.08 -8.84 5.12
N THR A 94 -18.37 -8.86 5.45
CA THR A 94 -19.25 -10.00 5.14
C THR A 94 -19.53 -10.11 3.65
N GLN A 95 -19.71 -8.98 2.96
CA GLN A 95 -19.89 -8.95 1.51
C GLN A 95 -18.65 -9.48 0.79
N ALA A 96 -17.45 -9.08 1.20
CA ALA A 96 -16.19 -9.59 0.66
C ALA A 96 -16.08 -11.11 0.80
N GLN A 97 -16.44 -11.66 1.97
CA GLN A 97 -16.42 -13.11 2.21
C GLN A 97 -17.42 -13.88 1.35
N LYS A 98 -18.63 -13.32 1.14
CA LYS A 98 -19.69 -13.97 0.36
C LYS A 98 -19.38 -14.00 -1.13
N THR A 99 -18.89 -12.89 -1.66
CA THR A 99 -18.62 -12.72 -3.09
C THR A 99 -17.26 -13.29 -3.50
N LYS A 100 -16.33 -13.43 -2.55
CA LYS A 100 -14.90 -13.71 -2.81
C LYS A 100 -14.23 -12.65 -3.67
N GLU A 101 -14.85 -11.48 -3.82
CA GLU A 101 -14.31 -10.31 -4.46
C GLU A 101 -13.89 -9.31 -3.37
N SER A 102 -12.91 -8.47 -3.69
CA SER A 102 -12.52 -7.35 -2.82
C SER A 102 -13.42 -6.15 -3.13
N PRO A 103 -14.27 -5.71 -2.19
CA PRO A 103 -15.03 -4.46 -2.35
C PRO A 103 -14.09 -3.27 -2.57
N ASP A 104 -14.56 -2.26 -3.30
CA ASP A 104 -13.78 -1.05 -3.60
C ASP A 104 -13.21 -0.41 -2.33
N GLU A 105 -13.95 -0.45 -1.21
CA GLU A 105 -13.47 0.08 0.07
C GLU A 105 -12.23 -0.65 0.60
N PHE A 106 -12.10 -1.95 0.33
CA PHE A 106 -10.90 -2.71 0.68
C PHE A 106 -9.75 -2.44 -0.30
N VAL A 107 -10.05 -2.25 -1.58
CA VAL A 107 -9.04 -1.89 -2.59
C VAL A 107 -8.45 -0.53 -2.29
N ASP A 108 -9.28 0.48 -2.09
CA ASP A 108 -8.86 1.86 -1.80
C ASP A 108 -7.99 1.93 -0.54
N VAL A 109 -8.48 1.35 0.56
CA VAL A 109 -7.71 1.32 1.82
C VAL A 109 -6.43 0.50 1.66
N GLY A 110 -6.47 -0.60 0.89
CA GLY A 110 -5.31 -1.43 0.61
C GLY A 110 -4.21 -0.67 -0.11
N ILE A 111 -4.56 0.08 -1.17
CA ILE A 111 -3.63 0.93 -1.93
C ILE A 111 -2.99 1.97 -1.02
N GLU A 112 -3.81 2.74 -0.28
CA GLU A 112 -3.29 3.77 0.63
C GLU A 112 -2.35 3.21 1.71
N CYS A 113 -2.62 2.00 2.20
CA CYS A 113 -1.76 1.35 3.18
C CYS A 113 -0.51 0.74 2.57
N ALA A 114 -0.56 0.28 1.32
CA ALA A 114 0.61 -0.23 0.61
C ALA A 114 1.63 0.89 0.31
N GLU A 115 1.16 2.12 0.03
CA GLU A 115 2.04 3.29 -0.14
C GLU A 115 2.94 3.54 1.07
N LYS A 116 2.52 3.15 2.28
CA LYS A 116 3.33 3.27 3.50
C LYS A 116 4.54 2.33 3.54
N LEU A 117 4.58 1.30 2.71
CA LEU A 117 5.76 0.45 2.59
C LEU A 117 6.87 1.07 1.72
N LEU A 118 6.55 2.13 0.98
CA LEU A 118 7.48 2.84 0.10
C LEU A 118 8.15 4.04 0.79
N GLN A 119 7.79 4.31 2.05
CA GLN A 119 8.29 5.40 2.88
C GLN A 119 9.33 4.89 3.87
#